data_AF-A0A2D6YEF4-F1
#
_entry.id   AF-A0A2D6YEF4-F1
#
_cell.length_a   1.000
_cell.length_b   1.000
_cell.length_c   1.000
_cell.angle_alpha   90.00
_cell.angle_beta   90.00
_cell.angle_gamma   90.00
#
_symmetry.space_group_name_H-M   'P 1'
#
loop_
_entity.id
_entity.type
_entity.pdbx_description
1 polymer ?
#
loop_
_entity_poly.entity_id
_entity_poly.type
_entity_poly.pdbx_seq_one_letter_code
_entity_poly.pdbx_strand_id
1 'polypeptide(L)'
;MNLAPKQIIFTLANGLTFLRALSAFPIVLAIQHKSLWIYPLIIFCALSDMLDGYLARLSDRVTEIGCILDPTADSLVVAAIMSYFYFNKMIPGALWWFIFCRYFLIGVMALVLWINFKYISRANFYGKISVILTGLYLITLIFEFPPLYTSICLYPMIFFQVISFLFYCKTFRIITLQKQLV
;
A
#
# COMPACT_ATOMS: atom_id res chain seq x y z
N MET A 1 -16.88 -23.74 -27.88
CA MET A 1 -17.37 -23.05 -26.66
C MET A 1 -16.14 -22.81 -25.79
N ASN A 2 -15.49 -21.66 -25.95
CA ASN A 2 -14.27 -21.31 -25.21
C ASN A 2 -14.67 -21.02 -23.75
N LEU A 3 -14.46 -21.98 -22.87
CA LEU A 3 -14.60 -21.78 -21.43
C LEU A 3 -13.59 -20.71 -21.02
N ALA A 4 -14.08 -19.56 -20.57
CA ALA A 4 -13.25 -18.54 -19.94
C ALA A 4 -12.39 -19.21 -18.85
N PRO A 5 -11.10 -18.85 -18.72
CA PRO A 5 -10.24 -19.44 -17.72
C PRO A 5 -10.89 -19.23 -16.34
N LYS A 6 -11.11 -20.33 -15.61
CA LYS A 6 -11.77 -20.34 -14.30
C LYS A 6 -10.95 -19.47 -13.35
N GLN A 7 -11.38 -18.23 -13.12
CA GLN A 7 -10.74 -17.30 -12.20
C GLN A 7 -10.92 -17.84 -10.77
N ILE A 8 -9.87 -18.43 -10.22
CA ILE A 8 -9.87 -18.91 -8.83
C ILE A 8 -9.72 -17.69 -7.93
N ILE A 9 -10.82 -17.29 -7.28
CA ILE A 9 -10.91 -16.12 -6.40
C ILE A 9 -10.16 -16.37 -5.07
N PHE A 10 -10.12 -17.61 -4.61
CA PHE A 10 -9.47 -18.03 -3.37
C PHE A 10 -8.11 -18.68 -3.63
N THR A 11 -7.05 -17.87 -3.63
CA THR A 11 -5.67 -18.34 -3.48
C THR A 11 -5.21 -18.08 -2.05
N LEU A 12 -4.26 -18.87 -1.55
CA LEU A 12 -3.67 -18.67 -0.22
C LEU A 12 -3.11 -17.25 -0.04
N ALA A 13 -2.53 -16.69 -1.12
CA ALA A 13 -2.08 -15.30 -1.17
C ALA A 13 -3.23 -14.31 -0.91
N ASN A 14 -4.36 -14.43 -1.62
CA ASN A 14 -5.51 -13.54 -1.41
C ASN A 14 -6.08 -13.63 0.01
N GLY A 15 -6.03 -14.82 0.62
CA GLY A 15 -6.40 -15.01 2.03
C GLY A 15 -5.48 -14.26 2.99
N LEU A 16 -4.16 -14.30 2.74
CA LEU A 16 -3.17 -13.57 3.53
C LEU A 16 -3.34 -12.05 3.38
N THR A 17 -3.56 -11.56 2.16
CA THR A 17 -3.86 -10.15 1.85
C THR A 17 -5.10 -9.66 2.62
N PHE A 18 -6.17 -10.48 2.67
CA PHE A 18 -7.39 -10.15 3.41
C PHE A 18 -7.17 -10.15 4.93
N LEU A 19 -6.43 -11.14 5.45
CA LEU A 19 -6.06 -11.20 6.86
C LEU A 19 -5.21 -10.01 7.30
N ARG A 20 -4.36 -9.48 6.41
CA ARG A 20 -3.57 -8.27 6.65
C ARG A 20 -4.43 -7.01 6.64
N ALA A 21 -5.38 -6.89 5.72
CA ALA A 21 -6.35 -5.79 5.78
C ALA A 21 -7.16 -5.84 7.08
N LEU A 22 -7.54 -7.04 7.53
CA LEU A 22 -8.24 -7.25 8.80
C LEU A 22 -7.35 -6.91 10.01
N SER A 23 -6.03 -7.13 9.92
CA SER A 23 -5.09 -6.82 11.01
C SER A 23 -4.92 -5.33 11.28
N ALA A 24 -5.35 -4.45 10.35
CA ALA A 24 -5.39 -3.00 10.58
C ALA A 24 -6.20 -2.64 11.84
N PHE A 25 -7.33 -3.32 12.08
CA PHE A 25 -8.19 -3.08 13.23
C PHE A 25 -7.52 -3.44 14.58
N PRO A 26 -7.01 -4.67 14.80
CA PRO A 26 -6.30 -4.99 16.04
C PRO A 26 -5.01 -4.20 16.23
N ILE A 27 -4.32 -3.79 15.16
CA ILE A 27 -3.17 -2.88 15.27
C ILE A 27 -3.60 -1.54 15.85
N VAL A 28 -4.65 -0.91 15.30
CA VAL A 28 -5.16 0.38 15.80
C VAL A 28 -5.61 0.26 17.27
N LEU A 29 -6.31 -0.82 17.63
CA LEU A 29 -6.69 -1.08 19.03
C LEU A 29 -5.47 -1.28 19.94
N ALA A 30 -4.44 -2.00 19.48
CA ALA A 30 -3.22 -2.20 20.23
C ALA A 30 -2.48 -0.87 20.48
N ILE A 31 -2.44 0.03 19.47
CA ILE A 31 -1.90 1.39 19.64
C ILE A 31 -2.72 2.16 20.67
N GLN A 32 -4.06 2.16 20.55
CA GLN A 32 -4.96 2.90 21.42
C GLN A 32 -4.84 2.51 22.89
N HIS A 33 -4.71 1.21 23.17
CA HIS A 33 -4.60 0.69 24.53
C HIS A 33 -3.15 0.56 25.02
N LYS A 34 -2.16 1.09 24.28
CA LYS A 34 -0.71 0.91 24.54
C LYS A 34 -0.34 -0.55 24.85
N SER A 35 -0.93 -1.46 24.09
CA SER A 35 -0.86 -2.89 24.38
C SER A 35 0.41 -3.53 23.84
N LEU A 36 1.01 -4.43 24.62
CA LEU A 36 2.16 -5.23 24.18
C LEU A 36 1.83 -6.17 23.01
N TRP A 37 0.55 -6.36 22.66
CA TRP A 37 0.14 -7.10 21.46
C TRP A 37 0.62 -6.46 20.16
N ILE A 38 1.07 -5.20 20.18
CA ILE A 38 1.57 -4.52 18.99
C ILE A 38 2.85 -5.16 18.41
N TYR A 39 3.74 -5.67 19.27
CA TYR A 39 5.00 -6.30 18.84
C TYR A 39 4.75 -7.54 17.98
N PRO A 40 4.00 -8.57 18.43
CA PRO A 40 3.72 -9.74 17.61
C PRO A 40 2.87 -9.43 16.37
N LEU A 41 1.98 -8.42 16.43
CA LEU A 41 1.16 -8.02 15.26
C LEU A 41 1.99 -7.40 14.14
N ILE A 42 2.96 -6.54 14.48
CA ILE A 42 3.89 -5.95 13.50
C ILE A 42 4.78 -7.05 12.89
N ILE A 43 5.30 -7.95 13.71
CA ILE A 43 6.10 -9.10 13.24
C ILE A 43 5.27 -9.98 12.29
N PHE A 44 4.02 -10.28 12.66
CA PHE A 44 3.11 -11.05 11.84
C PHE A 44 2.86 -10.39 10.47
N CYS A 45 2.64 -9.07 10.44
CA CYS A 45 2.44 -8.35 9.18
C CYS A 45 3.71 -8.38 8.30
N ALA A 46 4.88 -8.12 8.88
CA ALA A 46 6.15 -8.16 8.14
C ALA A 46 6.45 -9.56 7.58
N LEU A 47 6.21 -10.61 8.36
CA LEU A 47 6.41 -12.00 7.91
C LEU A 47 5.39 -12.41 6.84
N SER A 48 4.16 -11.94 6.96
CA SER A 48 3.10 -12.20 5.97
C SER A 48 3.46 -11.59 4.61
N ASP A 49 4.05 -10.39 4.59
CA ASP A 49 4.54 -9.73 3.37
C ASP A 49 5.63 -10.55 2.66
N MET A 50 6.55 -11.11 3.45
CA MET A 50 7.62 -11.97 2.92
C MET A 50 7.07 -13.30 2.41
N LEU A 51 6.08 -13.86 3.10
CA LEU A 51 5.42 -15.12 2.73
C LEU A 51 4.63 -14.99 1.43
N ASP A 52 3.89 -13.90 1.23
CA ASP A 52 3.17 -13.67 -0.03
C ASP A 52 4.13 -13.51 -1.21
N GLY A 53 5.24 -12.80 -1.02
CA GLY A 53 6.30 -12.68 -2.02
C GLY A 53 6.97 -14.02 -2.36
N TYR A 54 7.08 -14.94 -1.39
CA TYR A 54 7.62 -16.28 -1.60
C TYR A 54 6.59 -17.21 -2.28
N LEU A 55 5.35 -17.22 -1.81
CA LEU A 55 4.27 -18.06 -2.35
C LEU A 55 3.90 -17.65 -3.78
N ALA A 56 3.93 -16.35 -4.10
CA ALA A 56 3.70 -15.87 -5.46
C ALA A 56 4.78 -16.34 -6.45
N ARG A 57 6.04 -16.48 -6.00
CA ARG A 57 7.15 -17.00 -6.82
C ARG A 57 7.10 -18.52 -6.97
N LEU A 58 6.60 -19.23 -5.97
CA LEU A 58 6.53 -20.69 -5.98
C LEU A 58 5.33 -21.23 -6.78
N SER A 59 4.27 -20.43 -6.90
CA SER A 59 2.99 -20.93 -7.39
C SER A 59 2.82 -20.89 -8.92
N ASP A 60 3.67 -20.20 -9.68
CA ASP A 60 3.53 -19.93 -11.15
C ASP A 60 2.11 -19.49 -11.58
N ARG A 61 1.28 -19.07 -10.62
CA ARG A 61 -0.15 -18.78 -10.74
C ARG A 61 -0.38 -17.38 -10.23
N VAL A 62 0.00 -16.42 -11.06
CA VAL A 62 -0.38 -15.01 -10.87
C VAL A 62 -1.83 -14.86 -11.33
N THR A 63 -2.76 -14.64 -10.40
CA THR A 63 -4.15 -14.33 -10.77
C THR A 63 -4.30 -12.82 -10.99
N GLU A 64 -5.02 -12.42 -12.03
CA GLU A 64 -5.27 -10.98 -12.33
C GLU A 64 -5.94 -10.25 -11.15
N ILE A 65 -6.79 -10.97 -10.39
CA ILE A 65 -7.51 -10.45 -9.23
C ILE A 65 -6.57 -10.25 -8.03
N GLY A 66 -5.68 -11.21 -7.74
CA GLY A 66 -4.69 -11.08 -6.67
C GLY A 66 -3.73 -9.91 -6.89
N CYS A 67 -3.36 -9.64 -8.14
CA CYS A 67 -2.48 -8.50 -8.49
C CYS A 67 -3.12 -7.12 -8.20
N ILE A 68 -4.46 -7.03 -8.20
CA ILE A 68 -5.19 -5.80 -7.88
C ILE A 68 -5.50 -5.72 -6.38
N LEU A 69 -5.79 -6.85 -5.72
CA LEU A 69 -6.07 -6.90 -4.29
C LEU A 69 -4.84 -6.61 -3.42
N ASP A 70 -3.65 -7.09 -3.79
CA ASP A 70 -2.41 -6.89 -3.02
C ASP A 70 -2.09 -5.41 -2.74
N PRO A 71 -2.01 -4.52 -3.75
CA PRO A 71 -1.70 -3.12 -3.51
C PRO A 71 -2.77 -2.38 -2.68
N THR A 72 -4.03 -2.84 -2.76
CA THR A 72 -5.15 -2.18 -2.07
C THR A 72 -5.17 -2.51 -0.58
N ALA A 73 -4.88 -3.74 -0.18
CA ALA A 73 -4.85 -4.12 1.22
C ALA A 73 -3.68 -3.47 1.98
N ASP A 74 -2.49 -3.41 1.39
CA ASP A 74 -1.33 -2.74 1.99
C ASP A 74 -1.58 -1.24 2.21
N SER A 75 -2.22 -0.59 1.24
CA SER A 75 -2.59 0.81 1.35
C SER A 75 -3.64 1.06 2.44
N LEU A 76 -4.51 0.07 2.71
CA LEU A 76 -5.57 0.16 3.71
C LEU A 76 -5.01 0.13 5.14
N VAL A 77 -4.01 -0.72 5.41
CA VAL A 77 -3.32 -0.75 6.71
C VAL A 77 -2.66 0.60 7.00
N VAL A 78 -1.91 1.13 6.03
CA VAL A 78 -1.26 2.44 6.15
C VAL A 78 -2.30 3.54 6.36
N ALA A 79 -3.39 3.53 5.60
CA ALA A 79 -4.46 4.51 5.74
C ALA A 79 -5.14 4.45 7.11
N ALA A 80 -5.39 3.25 7.65
CA ALA A 80 -6.01 3.06 8.96
C ALA A 80 -5.12 3.62 10.09
N ILE A 81 -3.83 3.24 10.09
CA ILE A 81 -2.87 3.70 11.10
C ILE A 81 -2.66 5.22 11.02
N MET A 82 -2.48 5.77 9.81
CA MET A 82 -2.34 7.22 9.62
C MET A 82 -3.60 7.98 10.08
N SER A 83 -4.79 7.44 9.81
CA SER A 83 -6.05 8.05 10.26
C SER A 83 -6.16 8.06 11.77
N TYR A 84 -5.75 6.98 12.46
CA TYR A 84 -5.66 6.97 13.92
C TYR A 84 -4.75 8.11 14.44
N PHE A 85 -3.55 8.27 13.89
CA PHE A 85 -2.64 9.34 14.31
C PHE A 85 -3.17 10.74 13.99
N TYR A 86 -3.91 10.90 12.89
CA TYR A 86 -4.55 12.16 12.53
C TYR A 86 -5.66 12.53 13.52
N PHE A 87 -6.58 11.61 13.84
CA PHE A 87 -7.66 11.88 14.79
C PHE A 87 -7.16 12.14 16.21
N ASN A 88 -6.01 11.55 16.59
CA ASN A 88 -5.34 11.84 17.86
C ASN A 88 -4.43 13.09 17.81
N LYS A 89 -4.47 13.88 16.72
CA LYS A 89 -3.68 15.12 16.54
C LYS A 89 -2.16 14.94 16.66
N MET A 90 -1.66 13.73 16.41
CA MET A 90 -0.22 13.42 16.47
C MET A 90 0.49 13.74 15.15
N ILE A 91 -0.25 13.88 14.06
CA ILE A 91 0.28 14.29 12.74
C ILE A 91 -0.49 15.49 12.19
N PRO A 92 0.17 16.38 11.41
CA PRO A 92 -0.51 17.48 10.75
C PRO A 92 -1.58 16.97 9.77
N GLY A 93 -2.76 17.59 9.76
CA GLY A 93 -3.84 17.23 8.82
C GLY A 93 -3.44 17.36 7.35
N ALA A 94 -2.57 18.32 7.02
CA ALA A 94 -2.03 18.46 5.67
C ALA A 94 -1.23 17.23 5.21
N LEU A 95 -0.48 16.59 6.11
CA LEU A 95 0.25 15.36 5.80
C LEU A 95 -0.71 14.20 5.52
N TRP A 96 -1.73 14.06 6.36
CA TRP A 96 -2.75 13.01 6.18
C TRP A 96 -3.48 13.16 4.85
N TRP A 97 -3.97 14.37 4.53
CA TRP A 97 -4.64 14.64 3.26
C TRP A 97 -3.73 14.41 2.06
N PHE A 98 -2.47 14.84 2.12
CA PHE A 98 -1.50 14.59 1.06
C PHE A 98 -1.35 13.09 0.77
N ILE A 99 -1.12 12.29 1.81
CA ILE A 99 -0.94 10.84 1.69
C ILE A 99 -2.22 10.19 1.15
N PHE A 100 -3.37 10.51 1.74
CA PHE A 100 -4.66 9.94 1.35
C PHE A 100 -5.01 10.24 -0.11
N CYS A 101 -4.95 11.52 -0.52
CA CYS A 101 -5.21 11.92 -1.90
C CYS A 101 -4.23 11.26 -2.88
N ARG A 102 -2.96 11.11 -2.52
CA ARG A 102 -1.97 10.43 -3.38
C ARG A 102 -2.33 8.97 -3.61
N TYR A 103 -2.61 8.21 -2.54
CA TYR A 103 -3.00 6.80 -2.68
C TYR A 103 -4.29 6.65 -3.47
N PHE A 104 -5.28 7.50 -3.21
CA PHE A 104 -6.55 7.50 -3.94
C PHE A 104 -6.35 7.79 -5.43
N LEU A 105 -5.61 8.84 -5.78
CA LEU A 105 -5.36 9.23 -7.18
C LEU A 105 -4.57 8.16 -7.95
N ILE A 106 -3.52 7.59 -7.35
CA ILE A 106 -2.76 6.49 -7.98
C ILE A 106 -3.67 5.29 -8.22
N GLY A 107 -4.53 4.94 -7.26
CA GLY A 107 -5.52 3.87 -7.39
C GLY A 107 -6.51 4.13 -8.53
N VAL A 108 -7.09 5.33 -8.59
CA VAL A 108 -8.02 5.72 -9.66
C VAL A 108 -7.34 5.67 -11.03
N MET A 109 -6.11 6.21 -11.15
CA MET A 109 -5.35 6.18 -12.40
C MET A 109 -5.07 4.75 -12.85
N ALA A 110 -4.68 3.86 -11.93
CA ALA A 110 -4.45 2.45 -12.24
C ALA A 110 -5.75 1.75 -12.70
N LEU A 111 -6.87 2.01 -12.02
CA LEU A 111 -8.18 1.46 -12.37
C LEU A 111 -8.62 1.93 -13.77
N VAL A 112 -8.47 3.21 -14.09
CA VAL A 112 -8.81 3.77 -15.41
C VAL A 112 -7.97 3.12 -16.52
N LEU A 113 -6.66 2.93 -16.30
CA LEU A 113 -5.80 2.24 -17.27
C LEU A 113 -6.19 0.78 -17.46
N TRP A 114 -6.62 0.10 -16.40
CA TRP A 114 -7.05 -1.28 -16.46
C TRP A 114 -8.39 -1.43 -17.21
N ILE A 115 -9.39 -0.60 -16.90
CA ILE A 115 -10.71 -0.67 -17.54
C ILE A 115 -10.61 -0.34 -19.04
N ASN A 116 -9.93 0.76 -19.39
CA ASN A 116 -9.93 1.26 -20.77
C ASN A 116 -8.90 0.57 -21.67
N PHE A 117 -7.75 0.16 -21.11
CA PHE A 117 -6.60 -0.27 -21.94
C PHE A 117 -6.06 -1.65 -21.59
N LYS A 118 -6.68 -2.34 -20.61
CA LYS A 118 -6.21 -3.61 -20.02
C LYS A 118 -4.74 -3.56 -19.62
N TYR A 119 -4.25 -2.39 -19.24
CA TYR A 119 -2.86 -2.16 -18.86
C TYR A 119 -2.69 -2.24 -17.34
N ILE A 120 -1.76 -3.06 -16.89
CA ILE A 120 -1.41 -3.19 -15.47
C ILE A 120 -0.23 -2.26 -15.17
N SER A 121 -0.46 -1.23 -14.36
CA SER A 121 0.58 -0.29 -13.96
C SER A 121 1.62 -0.96 -13.07
N ARG A 122 2.87 -1.04 -13.53
CA ARG A 122 3.98 -1.58 -12.73
C ARG A 122 4.39 -0.61 -11.62
N ALA A 123 4.84 -1.17 -10.49
CA ALA A 123 5.38 -0.40 -9.39
C ALA A 123 6.72 0.27 -9.77
N ASN A 124 6.82 1.58 -9.54
CA ASN A 124 8.03 2.35 -9.76
C ASN A 124 9.04 2.15 -8.60
N PHE A 125 10.34 2.24 -8.89
CA PHE A 125 11.42 2.17 -7.90
C PHE A 125 11.24 3.21 -6.78
N TYR A 126 10.96 4.47 -7.15
CA TYR A 126 10.69 5.54 -6.19
C TYR A 126 9.45 5.26 -5.33
N GLY A 127 8.45 4.58 -5.89
CA GLY A 127 7.27 4.14 -5.17
C GLY A 127 7.61 3.10 -4.10
N LYS A 128 8.44 2.12 -4.42
CA LYS A 128 8.90 1.10 -3.47
C LYS A 128 9.65 1.74 -2.29
N ILE A 129 10.59 2.64 -2.57
CA ILE A 129 11.31 3.38 -1.51
C ILE A 129 10.32 4.16 -0.64
N SER A 130 9.36 4.85 -1.25
CA SER A 130 8.38 5.64 -0.52
C SER A 130 7.53 4.82 0.45
N VAL A 131 7.18 3.58 0.09
CA VAL A 131 6.43 2.66 0.96
C VAL A 131 7.29 2.21 2.13
N ILE A 132 8.55 1.83 1.90
CA ILE A 132 9.49 1.46 2.97
C ILE A 132 9.66 2.60 3.97
N LEU A 133 9.88 3.82 3.48
CA LEU A 133 10.01 5.02 4.32
C LEU A 133 8.71 5.32 5.10
N THR A 134 7.56 5.05 4.50
CA THR A 134 6.25 5.21 5.19
C THR A 134 6.11 4.20 6.33
N GLY A 135 6.51 2.94 6.13
CA GLY A 135 6.55 1.93 7.18
C GLY A 135 7.48 2.33 8.33
N LEU A 136 8.69 2.79 8.03
CA LEU A 136 9.64 3.29 9.04
C LEU A 136 9.07 4.49 9.82
N TYR A 137 8.46 5.45 9.12
CA TYR A 137 7.80 6.58 9.76
C TYR A 137 6.69 6.13 10.71
N LEU A 138 5.83 5.19 10.31
CA LEU A 138 4.79 4.64 11.18
C LEU A 138 5.37 3.95 12.42
N ILE A 139 6.48 3.21 12.29
CA ILE A 139 7.18 2.61 13.43
C ILE A 139 7.62 3.70 14.42
N THR A 140 8.19 4.82 13.93
CA THR A 140 8.58 5.92 14.83
C THR A 140 7.40 6.52 15.59
N LEU A 141 6.22 6.61 14.96
CA LEU A 141 5.02 7.13 15.61
C LEU A 141 4.43 6.13 16.63
N ILE A 142 4.38 4.85 16.26
CA ILE A 142 3.82 3.77 17.10
C ILE A 142 4.60 3.63 18.41
N PHE A 143 5.93 3.68 18.34
CA PHE A 143 6.80 3.52 19.49
C PHE A 143 7.21 4.84 20.16
N GLU A 144 6.56 5.96 19.80
CA GLU A 144 6.79 7.27 20.40
C GLU A 144 8.29 7.67 20.41
N PHE A 145 9.00 7.43 19.29
CA PHE A 145 10.42 7.77 19.17
C PHE A 145 10.64 9.29 19.29
N PRO A 146 11.86 9.73 19.67
CA PRO A 146 12.18 11.15 19.74
C PRO A 146 11.92 11.88 18.40
N PRO A 147 11.48 13.16 18.42
CA PRO A 147 11.07 13.91 17.22
C PRO A 147 12.13 13.97 16.11
N LEU A 148 13.41 13.86 16.47
CA LEU A 148 14.52 13.79 15.52
C LEU A 148 14.37 12.61 14.55
N TYR A 149 14.10 11.40 15.08
CA TYR A 149 13.97 10.19 14.25
C TYR A 149 12.72 10.25 13.37
N THR A 150 11.61 10.72 13.92
CA THR A 150 10.36 10.93 13.16
C THR A 150 10.58 11.89 12.00
N SER A 151 11.32 12.98 12.21
CA SER A 151 11.65 13.97 11.18
C SER A 151 12.57 13.41 10.10
N ILE A 152 13.59 12.65 10.49
CA ILE A 152 14.54 11.98 9.57
C ILE A 152 13.80 11.00 8.65
N CYS A 153 12.75 10.33 9.12
CA CYS A 153 11.91 9.49 8.27
C CYS A 153 10.92 10.30 7.42
N LEU A 154 10.32 11.34 8.00
CA LEU A 154 9.26 12.14 7.37
C LEU A 154 9.71 12.85 6.09
N TYR A 155 10.82 13.59 6.12
CA TYR A 155 11.23 14.41 4.98
C TYR A 155 11.58 13.59 3.73
N PRO A 156 12.42 12.54 3.83
CA PRO A 156 12.68 11.64 2.71
C PRO A 156 11.41 10.93 2.25
N MET A 157 10.54 10.51 3.17
CA MET A 157 9.26 9.88 2.83
C MET A 157 8.44 10.78 1.91
N ILE A 158 8.19 12.03 2.30
CA ILE A 158 7.42 12.97 1.49
C ILE A 158 8.11 13.20 0.14
N PHE A 159 9.42 13.42 0.13
CA PHE A 159 10.19 13.64 -1.09
C PHE A 159 10.02 12.50 -2.10
N PHE A 160 10.23 11.25 -1.68
CA PHE A 160 10.08 10.09 -2.55
C PHE A 160 8.62 9.86 -2.95
N GLN A 161 7.65 10.16 -2.08
CA GLN A 161 6.23 10.07 -2.41
C GLN A 161 5.84 11.08 -3.51
N VAL A 162 6.32 12.32 -3.44
CA VAL A 162 6.10 13.34 -4.47
C VAL A 162 6.71 12.91 -5.81
N ILE A 163 7.98 12.48 -5.81
CA ILE A 163 8.65 12.02 -7.03
C ILE A 163 7.89 10.84 -7.63
N SER A 164 7.56 9.84 -6.81
CA SER A 164 6.78 8.68 -7.23
C SER A 164 5.46 9.09 -7.88
N PHE A 165 4.72 10.01 -7.25
CA PHE A 165 3.44 10.50 -7.78
C PHE A 165 3.60 11.18 -9.15
N LEU A 166 4.60 12.05 -9.32
CA LEU A 166 4.88 12.68 -10.61
C LEU A 166 5.20 11.66 -11.71
N PHE A 167 5.92 10.59 -11.37
CA PHE A 167 6.17 9.49 -12.30
C PHE A 167 4.87 8.77 -12.69
N TYR A 168 3.99 8.47 -11.75
CA TYR A 168 2.69 7.87 -12.06
C TYR A 168 1.85 8.76 -12.98
N CYS A 169 1.82 10.08 -12.75
CA CYS A 169 1.12 11.04 -13.62
C CYS A 169 1.68 11.05 -15.04
N LYS A 170 3.02 11.04 -15.20
CA LYS A 170 3.66 10.96 -16.52
C LYS A 170 3.32 9.66 -17.23
N THR A 171 3.45 8.52 -16.55
CA THR A 171 3.15 7.20 -17.10
C THR A 171 1.69 7.10 -17.55
N PHE A 172 0.75 7.57 -16.72
CA PHE A 172 -0.68 7.60 -17.06
C PHE A 172 -0.92 8.39 -18.35
N ARG A 173 -0.39 9.62 -18.43
CA ARG A 173 -0.56 10.47 -19.62
C ARG A 173 0.02 9.83 -20.89
N ILE A 174 1.21 9.24 -20.81
CA ILE A 174 1.85 8.59 -21.98
C ILE A 174 1.00 7.43 -22.49
N ILE A 175 0.52 6.57 -21.59
CA ILE A 175 -0.26 5.39 -21.96
C ILE A 175 -1.61 5.79 -22.55
N THR A 176 -2.29 6.77 -21.94
CA THR A 176 -3.57 7.27 -22.46
C THR A 176 -3.41 7.83 -23.86
N LEU A 177 -2.34 8.58 -24.14
CA LEU A 177 -2.08 9.14 -25.48
C LEU A 177 -1.73 8.06 -26.51
N GLN A 178 -0.88 7.08 -26.15
CA GLN A 178 -0.49 6.01 -27.07
C GLN A 178 -1.66 5.11 -27.47
N LYS A 179 -2.55 4.79 -26.52
CA LYS A 179 -3.67 3.88 -26.73
C LYS A 179 -4.92 4.56 -27.33
N GLN A 180 -4.98 5.89 -27.37
CA GLN A 180 -6.02 6.64 -28.09
C GLN A 180 -5.74 6.76 -29.60
N LEU A 181 -4.49 6.53 -30.02
CA LEU A 181 -4.06 6.67 -31.42
C LEU A 181 -4.08 5.34 -32.20
N VAL A 182 -4.48 4.24 -31.56
CA VAL A 182 -4.60 2.89 -32.13
C VAL A 182 -6.06 2.46 -32.07
#